data_AF-A0A2N0QUV5-F1
#
_entry.id   AF-A0A2N0QUV5-F1
#
_cell.length_a   1.000
_cell.length_b   1.000
_cell.length_c   1.000
_cell.angle_alpha   90.00
_cell.angle_beta   90.00
_cell.angle_gamma   90.00
#
_symmetry.space_group_name_H-M   'P 1'
#
loop_
_entity.id
_entity.type
_entity.pdbx_description
1 polymer ?
#
loop_
_entity_poly.entity_id
_entity_poly.type
_entity_poly.pdbx_seq_one_letter_code
_entity_poly.pdbx_strand_id
1 'polypeptide(L)'
;MDIQGIHIFVVPTSTVKDAIDIALKEVKEETGTDRPNDEMPFMDRDTNQAITKIIRNIENRLKGSKAKTDFDMLFSGGAPGIGKTRYGDELFKRLENNQNWVPPEWENKLHIRRIYLDLGNGCKLDSYDDDLTPTVIIGLRIAYVFFIEKKFILSFTNFRDRVWKYRDIFKIPNVFDCIYAHLISQSNIQLFVFFHIDEFQNIDLWEDDAIKNRKMAKKQLFKEMINDLAPFMLAPQSLIYVQTFLSGTAPQVVISNK
;
A
#
# COMPACT_ATOMS: atom_id res chain seq x y z
N MET A 1 46.10 -31.50 7.35
CA MET A 1 45.48 -30.16 7.44
C MET A 1 44.01 -30.40 7.16
N ASP A 2 43.23 -30.46 8.23
CA ASP A 2 41.87 -30.98 8.23
C ASP A 2 40.90 -29.85 7.85
N ILE A 3 40.21 -29.99 6.72
CA ILE A 3 39.22 -29.02 6.23
C ILE A 3 37.84 -29.49 6.72
N GLN A 4 37.68 -29.61 8.03
CA GLN A 4 36.37 -29.80 8.67
C GLN A 4 36.04 -28.53 9.44
N GLY A 5 35.14 -27.71 8.91
CA GLY A 5 34.68 -26.53 9.64
C GLY A 5 33.98 -25.43 8.84
N ILE A 6 33.70 -25.61 7.55
CA ILE A 6 32.83 -24.66 6.84
C ILE A 6 31.39 -25.17 6.96
N HIS A 7 30.73 -24.84 8.06
CA HIS A 7 29.27 -24.87 8.12
C HIS A 7 28.73 -23.73 7.27
N ILE A 8 28.46 -24.00 6.00
CA ILE A 8 27.66 -23.11 5.16
C ILE A 8 26.23 -23.15 5.72
N PHE A 9 25.88 -22.16 6.54
CA PHE A 9 24.48 -21.86 6.82
C PHE A 9 23.89 -21.28 5.54
N VAL A 10 23.34 -22.15 4.69
CA VAL A 10 22.38 -21.72 3.67
C VAL A 10 21.15 -21.26 4.45
N VAL A 11 21.07 -19.97 4.76
CA VAL A 11 19.79 -19.37 5.13
C VAL A 11 18.92 -19.58 3.89
N PRO A 12 17.83 -20.37 3.95
CA PRO A 12 16.91 -20.44 2.83
C PRO A 12 16.50 -18.99 2.54
N THR A 13 16.65 -18.53 1.31
CA THR A 13 16.11 -17.23 0.89
C THR A 13 14.63 -17.24 1.24
N SER A 14 14.30 -16.61 2.37
CA SER A 14 12.94 -16.63 2.90
C SER A 14 12.14 -15.69 2.02
N THR A 15 11.04 -16.16 1.44
CA THR A 15 10.14 -15.31 0.65
C THR A 15 9.24 -14.50 1.59
N VAL A 16 8.60 -13.45 1.06
CA VAL A 16 7.59 -12.69 1.82
C VAL A 16 6.51 -13.63 2.37
N LYS A 17 6.10 -14.63 1.57
CA LYS A 17 5.11 -15.63 1.96
C LYS A 17 5.59 -16.49 3.13
N ASP A 18 6.82 -16.98 3.10
CA ASP A 18 7.39 -17.77 4.20
C ASP A 18 7.43 -16.96 5.50
N ALA A 19 7.83 -15.69 5.43
CA ALA A 19 7.87 -14.81 6.59
C ALA A 19 6.47 -14.53 7.16
N ILE A 20 5.46 -14.38 6.29
CA ILE A 20 4.05 -14.25 6.71
C ILE A 20 3.60 -15.53 7.42
N ASP A 21 3.87 -16.71 6.85
CA ASP A 21 3.45 -17.98 7.42
C ASP A 21 4.12 -18.23 8.78
N ILE A 22 5.38 -17.83 8.94
CA ILE A 22 6.09 -17.82 10.22
C ILE A 22 5.40 -16.86 11.21
N ALA A 23 5.05 -15.65 10.78
CA ALA A 23 4.41 -14.67 11.65
C ALA A 23 3.03 -15.12 12.15
N LEU A 24 2.30 -15.85 11.31
CA LEU A 24 0.97 -16.37 11.62
C LEU A 24 0.98 -17.67 12.43
N LYS A 25 2.16 -18.26 12.66
CA LYS A 25 2.27 -19.45 13.51
C LYS A 25 1.66 -19.18 14.90
N GLU A 26 0.74 -20.05 15.29
CA GLU A 26 0.02 -20.01 16.58
C GLU A 26 -0.83 -18.73 16.79
N VAL A 27 -1.11 -17.98 15.72
CA VAL A 27 -2.02 -16.83 15.75
C VAL A 27 -3.45 -17.30 15.50
N LYS A 28 -4.39 -16.76 16.26
CA LYS A 28 -5.82 -17.03 16.07
C LYS A 28 -6.39 -16.14 14.99
N GLU A 29 -7.25 -16.72 14.15
CA GLU A 29 -8.12 -15.95 13.26
C GLU A 29 -9.09 -15.09 14.09
N GLU A 30 -9.41 -13.92 13.57
CA GLU A 30 -10.39 -13.02 14.18
C GLU A 30 -11.79 -13.58 13.92
N THR A 31 -12.51 -13.96 14.98
CA THR A 31 -13.91 -14.36 14.88
C THR A 31 -14.77 -13.11 14.74
N GLY A 32 -15.39 -12.93 13.58
CA GLY A 32 -16.14 -11.72 13.23
C GLY A 32 -17.14 -11.30 14.29
N THR A 33 -17.09 -10.03 14.68
CA THR A 33 -18.23 -9.33 15.28
C THR A 33 -18.74 -8.38 14.22
N ASP A 34 -19.88 -8.72 13.60
CA ASP A 34 -20.61 -7.80 12.73
C ASP A 34 -20.97 -6.58 13.57
N ARG A 35 -20.30 -5.45 13.32
CA ARG A 35 -20.73 -4.17 13.87
C ARG A 35 -21.95 -3.73 13.06
N PRO A 36 -23.02 -3.24 13.72
CA PRO A 36 -24.18 -2.74 13.02
C PRO A 36 -23.77 -1.62 12.07
N ASN A 37 -24.28 -1.71 10.85
CA ASN A 37 -23.95 -0.82 9.74
C ASN A 37 -24.80 0.47 9.87
N ASP A 38 -24.47 1.32 10.85
CA ASP A 38 -25.04 2.66 10.97
C ASP A 38 -24.39 3.61 9.93
N GLU A 39 -24.50 3.27 8.65
CA GLU A 39 -24.08 4.16 7.57
C GLU A 39 -25.13 5.27 7.39
N MET A 40 -24.91 6.43 8.03
CA MET A 40 -25.67 7.66 7.68
C MET A 40 -25.48 7.97 6.19
N PRO A 41 -26.51 8.43 5.45
CA PRO A 41 -26.37 8.76 4.04
C PRO A 41 -25.33 9.87 3.83
N PHE A 42 -24.36 9.65 2.94
CA PHE A 42 -23.45 10.70 2.51
C PHE A 42 -24.13 11.50 1.41
N MET A 43 -23.94 12.83 1.40
CA MET A 43 -24.27 13.61 0.23
C MET A 43 -23.27 13.25 -0.88
N ASP A 44 -23.80 12.77 -2.02
CA ASP A 44 -23.04 12.39 -3.22
C ASP A 44 -21.92 13.40 -3.52
N ARG A 45 -20.68 13.08 -3.11
CA ARG A 45 -19.52 13.77 -3.65
C ARG A 45 -19.22 13.17 -5.01
N ASP A 46 -19.02 14.04 -5.99
CA ASP A 46 -18.73 13.60 -7.34
C ASP A 46 -17.38 12.85 -7.39
N THR A 47 -17.46 11.53 -7.55
CA THR A 47 -16.32 10.64 -7.76
C THR A 47 -15.90 10.56 -9.23
N ASN A 48 -16.68 11.13 -10.17
CA ASN A 48 -16.40 11.08 -11.60
C ASN A 48 -15.03 11.67 -11.94
N GLN A 49 -14.66 12.80 -11.33
CA GLN A 49 -13.37 13.42 -11.60
C GLN A 49 -12.20 12.48 -11.24
N ALA A 50 -12.29 11.78 -10.12
CA ALA A 50 -11.27 10.82 -9.71
C ALA A 50 -11.23 9.61 -10.66
N ILE A 51 -12.40 9.10 -11.05
CA ILE A 51 -12.50 8.00 -12.02
C ILE A 51 -11.92 8.40 -13.38
N THR A 52 -12.19 9.61 -13.88
CA THR A 52 -11.61 10.12 -15.13
C THR A 52 -10.09 10.17 -15.08
N LYS A 53 -9.51 10.56 -13.93
CA LYS A 53 -8.04 10.52 -13.75
C LYS A 53 -7.50 9.10 -13.76
N ILE A 54 -8.20 8.15 -13.14
CA ILE A 54 -7.83 6.73 -13.16
C ILE A 54 -7.82 6.20 -14.61
N ILE A 55 -8.90 6.46 -15.36
CA ILE A 55 -9.02 6.06 -16.77
C ILE A 55 -7.84 6.64 -17.57
N ARG A 56 -7.58 7.95 -17.43
CA ARG A 56 -6.47 8.63 -18.11
C ARG A 56 -5.11 8.00 -17.78
N ASN A 57 -4.84 7.72 -16.50
CA ASN A 57 -3.59 7.09 -16.09
C ASN A 57 -3.42 5.71 -16.73
N ILE A 58 -4.48 4.90 -16.75
CA ILE A 58 -4.47 3.57 -17.35
C ILE A 58 -4.24 3.66 -18.86
N GLU A 59 -4.95 4.56 -19.56
CA GLU A 59 -4.75 4.78 -20.99
C GLU A 59 -3.31 5.22 -21.32
N ASN A 60 -2.76 6.15 -20.54
CA ASN A 60 -1.39 6.63 -20.73
C ASN A 60 -0.36 5.54 -20.48
N ARG A 61 -0.58 4.70 -19.47
CA ARG A 61 0.20 3.49 -19.24
C ARG A 61 0.13 2.54 -20.43
N LEU A 62 -1.08 2.22 -20.93
CA LEU A 62 -1.26 1.30 -22.06
C LEU A 62 -0.58 1.82 -23.34
N LYS A 63 -0.55 3.14 -23.54
CA LYS A 63 0.22 3.80 -24.60
C LYS A 63 1.75 3.79 -24.36
N GLY A 64 2.20 3.32 -23.20
CA GLY A 64 3.61 3.26 -22.82
C GLY A 64 4.21 4.61 -22.41
N SER A 65 3.40 5.59 -22.01
CA SER A 65 3.91 6.87 -21.55
C SER A 65 4.75 6.72 -20.28
N LYS A 66 5.84 7.47 -20.23
CA LYS A 66 6.72 7.60 -19.06
C LYS A 66 6.80 9.04 -18.55
N ALA A 67 6.04 9.96 -19.15
CA ALA A 67 6.07 11.36 -18.77
C ALA A 67 5.33 11.56 -17.45
N LYS A 68 5.98 12.16 -16.45
CA LYS A 68 5.38 12.35 -15.12
C LYS A 68 4.09 13.16 -15.15
N THR A 69 3.95 14.08 -16.10
CA THR A 69 2.75 14.92 -16.31
C THR A 69 1.52 14.15 -16.76
N ASP A 70 1.69 12.92 -17.23
CA ASP A 70 0.63 12.09 -17.78
C ASP A 70 -0.08 11.27 -16.70
N PHE A 71 0.43 11.29 -15.48
CA PHE A 71 -0.04 10.46 -14.38
C PHE A 71 -0.40 11.30 -13.15
N ASP A 72 -1.59 11.06 -12.61
CA ASP A 72 -2.02 11.64 -11.34
C ASP A 72 -1.97 10.63 -10.20
N MET A 73 -1.43 11.07 -9.07
CA MET A 73 -1.86 10.53 -7.79
C MET A 73 -3.19 11.19 -7.41
N LEU A 74 -4.10 10.43 -6.80
CA LEU A 74 -5.35 10.97 -6.31
C LEU A 74 -5.14 11.52 -4.89
N PHE A 75 -5.78 12.65 -4.60
CA PHE A 75 -5.59 13.35 -3.34
C PHE A 75 -6.92 13.88 -2.80
N SER A 76 -7.18 13.65 -1.51
CA SER A 76 -8.29 14.25 -0.77
C SER A 76 -7.78 14.85 0.52
N GLY A 77 -7.63 16.18 0.54
CA GLY A 77 -7.13 16.93 1.69
C GLY A 77 -8.21 17.80 2.33
N GLY A 78 -8.04 18.09 3.63
CA GLY A 78 -8.84 19.07 4.35
C GLY A 78 -8.95 18.78 5.84
N ALA A 79 -9.77 19.55 6.56
CA ALA A 79 -9.91 19.45 8.01
C ALA A 79 -10.29 18.03 8.49
N PRO A 80 -9.92 17.63 9.72
CA PRO A 80 -10.44 16.41 10.33
C PRO A 80 -11.98 16.36 10.30
N GLY A 81 -12.55 15.16 10.15
CA GLY A 81 -14.01 14.96 10.18
C GLY A 81 -14.78 15.26 8.89
N ILE A 82 -14.15 15.76 7.82
CA ILE A 82 -14.85 16.08 6.55
C ILE A 82 -15.16 14.86 5.65
N GLY A 83 -14.98 13.62 6.15
CA GLY A 83 -15.30 12.40 5.40
C GLY A 83 -14.33 12.03 4.27
N LYS A 84 -13.01 12.25 4.45
CA LYS A 84 -11.99 11.92 3.43
C LYS A 84 -11.80 10.41 3.26
N THR A 85 -11.68 9.70 4.38
CA THR A 85 -11.62 8.23 4.43
C THR A 85 -12.84 7.63 3.73
N ARG A 86 -14.03 8.15 4.07
CA ARG A 86 -15.32 7.76 3.48
C ARG A 86 -15.38 8.02 1.97
N TYR A 87 -14.87 9.16 1.49
CA TYR A 87 -14.77 9.42 0.05
C TYR A 87 -13.91 8.36 -0.67
N GLY A 88 -12.79 7.94 -0.07
CA GLY A 88 -11.96 6.85 -0.61
C GLY A 88 -12.68 5.50 -0.62
N ASP A 89 -13.47 5.19 0.43
CA ASP A 89 -14.31 3.98 0.47
C ASP A 89 -15.36 3.99 -0.64
N GLU A 90 -16.07 5.09 -0.83
CA GLU A 90 -17.12 5.24 -1.84
C GLU A 90 -16.56 5.22 -3.27
N LEU A 91 -15.42 5.88 -3.51
CA LEU A 91 -14.72 5.82 -4.79
C LEU A 91 -14.36 4.36 -5.12
N PHE A 92 -13.82 3.61 -4.16
CA PHE A 92 -13.52 2.19 -4.38
C PHE A 92 -14.79 1.35 -4.62
N LYS A 93 -15.83 1.50 -3.79
CA LYS A 93 -17.12 0.82 -3.98
C LYS A 93 -17.67 1.08 -5.39
N ARG A 94 -17.52 2.30 -5.92
CA ARG A 94 -17.97 2.65 -7.28
C ARG A 94 -17.12 1.99 -8.37
N LEU A 95 -15.80 1.93 -8.21
CA LEU A 95 -14.91 1.21 -9.13
C LEU A 95 -15.20 -0.29 -9.16
N GLU A 96 -15.52 -0.88 -8.00
CA GLU A 96 -15.84 -2.30 -7.87
C GLU A 96 -17.20 -2.64 -8.48
N ASN A 97 -18.24 -1.83 -8.19
CA ASN A 97 -19.61 -2.09 -8.63
C ASN A 97 -19.87 -1.69 -10.09
N ASN A 98 -19.09 -0.77 -10.65
CA ASN A 98 -19.25 -0.31 -12.03
C ASN A 98 -17.90 -0.34 -12.74
N GLN A 99 -17.75 -1.29 -13.67
CA GLN A 99 -16.52 -1.52 -14.42
C GLN A 99 -16.47 -0.81 -15.78
N ASN A 100 -17.31 0.20 -16.04
CA ASN A 100 -17.26 0.98 -17.28
C ASN A 100 -15.94 1.76 -17.48
N TRP A 101 -15.13 1.89 -16.43
CA TRP A 101 -13.80 2.51 -16.47
C TRP A 101 -12.71 1.54 -16.93
N VAL A 102 -12.99 0.23 -16.96
CA VAL A 102 -12.02 -0.81 -17.27
C VAL A 102 -11.70 -0.75 -18.77
N PRO A 103 -10.42 -0.67 -19.16
CA PRO A 103 -10.06 -0.65 -20.57
C PRO A 103 -10.36 -2.01 -21.23
N PRO A 104 -10.64 -2.06 -22.54
CA PRO A 104 -10.91 -3.31 -23.25
C PRO A 104 -9.81 -4.37 -23.08
N GLU A 105 -8.55 -3.96 -22.94
CA GLU A 105 -7.40 -4.84 -22.73
C GLU A 105 -7.49 -5.67 -21.44
N TRP A 106 -8.29 -5.22 -20.46
CA TRP A 106 -8.48 -5.87 -19.16
C TRP A 106 -9.85 -6.53 -19.02
N GLU A 107 -10.70 -6.47 -20.04
CA GLU A 107 -12.06 -6.99 -20.00
C GLU A 107 -12.06 -8.51 -19.70
N ASN A 108 -12.89 -8.92 -18.75
CA ASN A 108 -12.96 -10.29 -18.21
C ASN A 108 -11.63 -10.86 -17.64
N LYS A 109 -10.61 -10.02 -17.48
CA LYS A 109 -9.27 -10.37 -16.98
C LYS A 109 -8.82 -9.41 -15.89
N LEU A 110 -9.77 -8.90 -15.10
CA LEU A 110 -9.49 -7.93 -14.06
C LEU A 110 -9.84 -8.49 -12.69
N HIS A 111 -8.89 -8.39 -11.78
CA HIS A 111 -9.10 -8.56 -10.35
C HIS A 111 -8.86 -7.23 -9.65
N ILE A 112 -9.84 -6.75 -8.89
CA ILE A 112 -9.76 -5.47 -8.19
C ILE A 112 -9.57 -5.73 -6.70
N ARG A 113 -8.62 -5.04 -6.08
CA ARG A 113 -8.40 -5.06 -4.63
C ARG A 113 -8.12 -3.66 -4.09
N ARG A 114 -8.62 -3.42 -2.88
CA ARG A 114 -8.25 -2.26 -2.07
C ARG A 114 -7.20 -2.67 -1.04
N ILE A 115 -6.18 -1.85 -0.89
CA ILE A 115 -5.26 -1.90 0.25
C ILE A 115 -5.40 -0.55 0.96
N TYR A 116 -5.88 -0.59 2.20
CA TYR A 116 -6.13 0.60 3.01
C TYR A 116 -5.09 0.70 4.12
N LEU A 117 -4.16 1.64 3.96
CA LEU A 117 -3.08 1.89 4.89
C LEU A 117 -3.40 3.12 5.74
N ASP A 118 -3.83 2.90 6.98
CA ASP A 118 -4.02 3.96 7.98
C ASP A 118 -2.71 4.22 8.76
N LEU A 119 -2.08 5.37 8.51
CA LEU A 119 -0.87 5.79 9.23
C LEU A 119 -1.14 6.50 10.55
N GLY A 120 -2.41 6.68 10.94
CA GLY A 120 -2.84 7.26 12.20
C GLY A 120 -2.92 6.21 13.31
N ASN A 121 -3.90 5.30 13.21
CA ASN A 121 -4.22 4.34 14.28
C ASN A 121 -3.86 2.89 13.93
N GLY A 122 -3.78 2.53 12.65
CA GLY A 122 -3.47 1.17 12.20
C GLY A 122 -1.98 0.86 12.25
N CYS A 123 -1.24 1.39 11.27
CA CYS A 123 0.16 1.08 11.00
C CYS A 123 1.04 2.33 11.18
N LYS A 124 0.92 3.00 12.32
CA LYS A 124 1.63 4.26 12.62
C LYS A 124 3.14 4.14 12.42
N LEU A 125 3.77 5.22 11.95
CA LEU A 125 5.23 5.34 11.87
C LEU A 125 5.81 5.64 13.26
N ASP A 126 6.87 4.92 13.65
CA ASP A 126 7.53 5.06 14.95
C ASP A 126 9.06 4.88 14.85
N SER A 127 9.76 4.87 15.98
CA SER A 127 11.23 4.80 15.99
C SER A 127 11.79 3.46 15.50
N TYR A 128 11.00 2.38 15.38
CA TYR A 128 11.51 1.14 14.76
C TYR A 128 11.74 1.30 13.25
N ASP A 129 11.06 2.27 12.63
CA ASP A 129 11.23 2.56 11.20
C ASP A 129 12.55 3.30 10.89
N ASP A 130 13.25 3.79 11.92
CA ASP A 130 14.51 4.54 11.78
C ASP A 130 15.62 3.70 11.14
N ASP A 131 15.64 2.38 11.39
CA ASP A 131 16.64 1.46 10.86
C ASP A 131 16.23 0.83 9.51
N LEU A 132 15.03 1.14 9.02
CA LEU A 132 14.48 0.55 7.82
C LEU A 132 14.66 1.48 6.60
N THR A 133 14.76 0.86 5.42
CA THR A 133 14.68 1.62 4.17
C THR A 133 13.23 2.01 3.89
N PRO A 134 12.96 3.13 3.20
CA PRO A 134 11.60 3.55 2.85
C PRO A 134 10.75 2.45 2.21
N THR A 135 11.33 1.68 1.29
CA THR A 135 10.66 0.55 0.62
C THR A 135 10.21 -0.54 1.61
N VAL A 136 11.01 -0.81 2.64
CA VAL A 136 10.71 -1.80 3.67
C VAL A 136 9.66 -1.27 4.65
N ILE A 137 9.76 0.00 5.04
CA ILE A 137 8.79 0.67 5.92
C ILE A 137 7.37 0.52 5.37
N ILE A 138 7.17 0.82 4.08
CA ILE A 138 5.86 0.75 3.45
C ILE A 138 5.49 -0.69 3.09
N GLY A 139 6.44 -1.50 2.60
CA GLY A 139 6.17 -2.89 2.24
C GLY A 139 5.72 -3.75 3.42
N LEU A 140 6.31 -3.58 4.62
CA LEU A 140 5.83 -4.24 5.85
C LEU A 140 4.37 -3.91 6.15
N ARG A 141 3.98 -2.65 5.96
CA ARG A 141 2.62 -2.17 6.23
C ARG A 141 1.62 -2.69 5.19
N ILE A 142 2.00 -2.70 3.91
CA ILE A 142 1.21 -3.32 2.85
C ILE A 142 0.98 -4.80 3.14
N ALA A 143 2.04 -5.53 3.52
CA ALA A 143 1.94 -6.95 3.84
C ALA A 143 1.01 -7.19 5.04
N TYR A 144 1.16 -6.41 6.11
CA TYR A 144 0.28 -6.50 7.28
C TYR A 144 -1.19 -6.24 6.93
N VAL A 145 -1.49 -5.11 6.29
CA VAL A 145 -2.86 -4.73 5.92
C VAL A 145 -3.50 -5.81 5.03
N PHE A 146 -2.75 -6.34 4.08
CA PHE A 146 -3.30 -7.31 3.14
C PHE A 146 -3.48 -8.71 3.75
N PHE A 147 -2.48 -9.23 4.45
CA PHE A 147 -2.48 -10.62 4.91
C PHE A 147 -3.06 -10.81 6.32
N ILE A 148 -3.06 -9.79 7.16
CA ILE A 148 -3.21 -9.95 8.61
C ILE A 148 -4.37 -9.13 9.17
N GLU A 149 -4.42 -7.84 8.83
CA GLU A 149 -5.41 -6.91 9.39
C GLU A 149 -6.85 -7.41 9.14
N LYS A 150 -7.69 -7.38 10.18
CA LYS A 150 -9.09 -7.86 10.18
C LYS A 150 -9.28 -9.35 9.88
N LYS A 151 -8.19 -10.13 9.81
CA LYS A 151 -8.20 -11.58 9.57
C LYS A 151 -7.65 -12.35 10.76
N PHE A 152 -6.68 -11.77 11.45
CA PHE A 152 -5.98 -12.40 12.57
C PHE A 152 -5.86 -11.45 13.75
N ILE A 153 -5.89 -12.01 14.96
CA ILE A 153 -5.67 -11.28 16.21
C ILE A 153 -4.17 -11.06 16.40
N LEU A 154 -3.57 -10.22 15.55
CA LEU A 154 -2.17 -9.87 15.57
C LEU A 154 -2.03 -8.39 15.21
N SER A 155 -1.49 -7.59 16.14
CA SER A 155 -1.22 -6.17 15.88
C SER A 155 -0.04 -5.98 14.93
N PHE A 156 0.04 -4.80 14.31
CA PHE A 156 1.17 -4.44 13.44
C PHE A 156 2.52 -4.53 14.16
N THR A 157 2.60 -4.06 15.41
CA THR A 157 3.81 -4.15 16.23
C THR A 157 4.25 -5.61 16.42
N ASN A 158 3.33 -6.48 16.84
CA ASN A 158 3.64 -7.89 17.06
C ASN A 158 3.99 -8.61 15.76
N PHE A 159 3.32 -8.29 14.65
CA PHE A 159 3.68 -8.78 13.33
C PHE A 159 5.11 -8.38 12.96
N ARG A 160 5.44 -7.08 13.07
CA ARG A 160 6.76 -6.53 12.77
C ARG A 160 7.86 -7.22 13.58
N ASP A 161 7.62 -7.45 14.86
CA ASP A 161 8.57 -8.15 15.74
C ASP A 161 8.82 -9.59 15.29
N ARG A 162 7.75 -10.32 14.92
CA ARG A 162 7.85 -11.71 14.45
C ARG A 162 8.60 -11.83 13.13
N VAL A 163 8.48 -10.85 12.24
CA VAL A 163 9.17 -10.86 10.93
C VAL A 163 10.48 -10.08 10.92
N TRP A 164 10.93 -9.53 12.04
CA TRP A 164 12.07 -8.60 12.09
C TRP A 164 13.36 -9.17 11.48
N LYS A 165 13.64 -10.45 11.72
CA LYS A 165 14.80 -11.14 11.14
C LYS A 165 14.78 -11.16 9.60
N TYR A 166 13.58 -11.09 9.01
CA TYR A 166 13.33 -11.17 7.57
C TYR A 166 12.99 -9.81 6.94
N ARG A 167 12.98 -8.71 7.71
CA ARG A 167 12.47 -7.39 7.28
C ARG A 167 12.93 -6.93 5.90
N ASP A 168 14.17 -7.22 5.50
CA ASP A 168 14.76 -6.76 4.23
C ASP A 168 14.09 -7.32 2.98
N ILE A 169 13.30 -8.42 3.10
CA ILE A 169 12.53 -8.99 1.98
C ILE A 169 11.21 -8.25 1.75
N PHE A 170 10.71 -7.50 2.74
CA PHE A 170 9.42 -6.78 2.68
C PHE A 170 9.54 -5.45 1.92
N LYS A 171 10.22 -5.44 0.78
CA LYS A 171 10.25 -4.30 -0.13
C LYS A 171 8.92 -4.20 -0.88
N ILE A 172 8.47 -3.00 -1.22
CA ILE A 172 7.20 -2.77 -1.94
C ILE A 172 7.03 -3.75 -3.13
N PRO A 173 8.03 -3.92 -4.03
CA PRO A 173 7.84 -4.80 -5.18
C PRO A 173 7.63 -6.26 -4.80
N ASN A 174 8.47 -6.79 -3.90
CA ASN A 174 8.39 -8.17 -3.44
C ASN A 174 7.04 -8.48 -2.77
N VAL A 175 6.49 -7.50 -2.04
CA VAL A 175 5.20 -7.65 -1.38
C VAL A 175 4.06 -7.66 -2.40
N PHE A 176 4.09 -6.79 -3.41
CA PHE A 176 3.08 -6.82 -4.48
C PHE A 176 3.16 -8.09 -5.32
N ASP A 177 4.35 -8.58 -5.64
CA ASP A 177 4.53 -9.85 -6.33
C ASP A 177 3.95 -11.02 -5.51
N CYS A 178 4.17 -11.01 -4.19
CA CYS A 178 3.59 -11.99 -3.28
C CYS A 178 2.06 -11.89 -3.22
N ILE A 179 1.49 -10.68 -3.19
CA ILE A 179 0.04 -10.45 -3.22
C ILE A 179 -0.56 -10.97 -4.53
N TYR A 180 0.09 -10.68 -5.65
CA TYR A 180 -0.35 -11.14 -6.97
C TYR A 180 -0.37 -12.66 -7.02
N ALA A 181 0.73 -13.32 -6.66
CA ALA A 181 0.82 -14.78 -6.62
C ALA A 181 -0.19 -15.42 -5.64
N HIS A 182 -0.52 -14.73 -4.54
CA HIS A 182 -1.52 -15.21 -3.58
C HIS A 182 -2.95 -15.14 -4.12
N LEU A 183 -3.29 -14.10 -4.89
CA LEU A 183 -4.64 -13.87 -5.42
C LEU A 183 -4.89 -14.60 -6.74
N ILE A 184 -3.87 -14.68 -7.59
CA ILE A 184 -3.99 -15.03 -8.99
C ILE A 184 -3.27 -16.36 -9.23
N SER A 185 -4.03 -17.44 -9.33
CA SER A 185 -3.51 -18.78 -9.65
C SER A 185 -3.37 -19.02 -11.16
N GLN A 186 -3.99 -18.18 -11.99
CA GLN A 186 -3.98 -18.30 -13.45
C GLN A 186 -3.13 -17.20 -14.09
N SER A 187 -2.33 -17.55 -15.10
CA SER A 187 -1.56 -16.57 -15.88
C SER A 187 -2.49 -15.56 -16.58
N ASN A 188 -2.07 -14.30 -16.67
CA ASN A 188 -2.68 -13.22 -17.46
C ASN A 188 -3.95 -12.54 -16.91
N ILE A 189 -4.20 -12.61 -15.60
CA ILE A 189 -5.18 -11.73 -14.94
C ILE A 189 -4.48 -10.44 -14.52
N GLN A 190 -5.02 -9.29 -14.89
CA GLN A 190 -4.58 -7.98 -14.41
C GLN A 190 -5.09 -7.77 -12.98
N LEU A 191 -4.19 -7.45 -12.07
CA LEU A 191 -4.51 -6.96 -10.73
C LEU A 191 -4.54 -5.44 -10.74
N PHE A 192 -5.69 -4.85 -10.46
CA PHE A 192 -5.83 -3.43 -10.12
C PHE A 192 -5.86 -3.29 -8.60
N VAL A 193 -4.90 -2.54 -8.05
CA VAL A 193 -4.83 -2.19 -6.65
C VAL A 193 -5.20 -0.73 -6.46
N PHE A 194 -6.29 -0.49 -5.75
CA PHE A 194 -6.58 0.82 -5.18
C PHE A 194 -5.83 0.96 -3.86
N PHE A 195 -4.67 1.61 -3.89
CA PHE A 195 -3.81 1.78 -2.71
C PHE A 195 -4.13 3.10 -2.02
N HIS A 196 -4.93 3.02 -0.96
CA HIS A 196 -5.38 4.15 -0.17
C HIS A 196 -4.46 4.32 1.03
N ILE A 197 -3.72 5.43 1.09
CA ILE A 197 -2.91 5.82 2.25
C ILE A 197 -3.63 6.95 2.98
N ASP A 198 -4.15 6.65 4.16
CA ASP A 198 -4.82 7.62 5.03
C ASP A 198 -3.87 8.20 6.07
N GLU A 199 -4.22 9.39 6.55
CA GLU A 199 -3.39 10.22 7.42
C GLU A 199 -1.95 10.38 6.90
N PHE A 200 -1.80 10.57 5.58
CA PHE A 200 -0.49 10.60 4.90
C PHE A 200 0.48 11.65 5.46
N GLN A 201 -0.02 12.74 6.05
CA GLN A 201 0.83 13.77 6.69
C GLN A 201 1.65 13.23 7.87
N ASN A 202 1.28 12.06 8.41
CA ASN A 202 2.08 11.40 9.43
C ASN A 202 3.45 10.95 8.92
N ILE A 203 3.64 10.85 7.59
CA ILE A 203 4.96 10.64 6.97
C ILE A 203 5.87 11.84 7.26
N ASP A 204 5.38 13.06 7.00
CA ASP A 204 6.15 14.28 7.23
C ASP A 204 6.41 14.49 8.73
N LEU A 205 5.40 14.26 9.58
CA LEU A 205 5.55 14.38 11.03
C LEU A 205 6.60 13.41 11.58
N TRP A 206 6.58 12.15 11.13
CA TRP A 206 7.56 11.17 11.55
C TRP A 206 8.97 11.52 11.08
N GLU A 207 9.13 11.99 9.84
CA GLU A 207 10.43 12.35 9.29
C GLU A 207 11.02 13.59 9.99
N ASP A 208 10.19 14.58 10.30
CA ASP A 208 10.57 15.76 11.08
C ASP A 208 11.04 15.38 12.50
N ASP A 209 10.29 14.49 13.16
CA ASP A 209 10.62 13.99 14.50
C ASP A 209 11.91 13.14 14.49
N ALA A 210 12.10 12.30 13.47
CA ALA A 210 13.31 11.51 13.28
C ALA A 210 14.55 12.41 13.17
N ILE A 211 14.47 13.48 12.39
CA ILE A 211 15.59 14.42 12.17
C ILE A 211 15.83 15.28 13.42
N LYS A 212 14.78 15.92 13.96
CA LYS A 212 14.91 16.92 15.02
C LYS A 212 15.20 16.30 16.39
N ASN A 213 14.50 15.23 16.73
CA ASN A 213 14.53 14.67 18.09
C ASN A 213 15.40 13.40 18.17
N ARG A 214 15.40 12.55 17.13
CA ARG A 214 16.19 11.31 17.10
C ARG A 214 17.53 11.43 16.37
N LYS A 215 17.82 12.59 15.76
CA LYS A 215 19.07 12.89 15.03
C LYS A 215 19.35 11.92 13.87
N MET A 216 18.29 11.41 13.25
CA MET A 216 18.38 10.52 12.09
C MET A 216 18.69 11.30 10.82
N ALA A 217 19.31 10.63 9.84
CA ALA A 217 19.46 11.16 8.50
C ALA A 217 18.09 11.24 7.79
N LYS A 218 17.91 12.25 6.94
CA LYS A 218 16.70 12.42 6.12
C LYS A 218 16.54 11.24 5.16
N LYS A 219 15.39 10.57 5.19
CA LYS A 219 15.09 9.36 4.40
C LYS A 219 14.29 9.64 3.13
N GLN A 220 13.64 10.80 3.06
CA GLN A 220 12.72 11.20 1.99
C GLN A 220 11.59 10.17 1.80
N LEU A 221 10.97 9.71 2.91
CA LEU A 221 10.09 8.54 2.92
C LEU A 221 8.97 8.65 1.87
N PHE A 222 8.29 9.80 1.80
CA PHE A 222 7.23 10.02 0.82
C PHE A 222 7.73 9.88 -0.63
N LYS A 223 8.86 10.52 -0.95
CA LYS A 223 9.45 10.50 -2.30
C LYS A 223 9.89 9.10 -2.69
N GLU A 224 10.58 8.39 -1.81
CA GLU A 224 11.05 7.03 -2.10
C GLU A 224 9.90 6.04 -2.22
N MET A 225 8.84 6.19 -1.42
CA MET A 225 7.59 5.45 -1.61
C MET A 225 7.00 5.69 -3.01
N ILE A 226 6.93 6.94 -3.48
CA ILE A 226 6.42 7.24 -4.82
C ILE A 226 7.32 6.60 -5.89
N ASN A 227 8.64 6.68 -5.73
CA ASN A 227 9.59 6.08 -6.67
C ASN A 227 9.38 4.57 -6.79
N ASP A 228 9.16 3.88 -5.67
CA ASP A 228 8.94 2.43 -5.66
C ASP A 228 7.56 2.01 -6.17
N LEU A 229 6.55 2.88 -6.04
CA LEU A 229 5.21 2.66 -6.58
C LEU A 229 5.12 2.98 -8.08
N ALA A 230 5.95 3.88 -8.59
CA ALA A 230 5.90 4.35 -9.97
C ALA A 230 5.97 3.21 -11.01
N PRO A 231 6.82 2.18 -10.90
CA PRO A 231 6.81 1.06 -11.83
C PRO A 231 5.44 0.38 -11.99
N PHE A 232 4.66 0.28 -10.91
CA PHE A 232 3.33 -0.32 -10.94
C PHE A 232 2.29 0.55 -11.66
N MET A 233 2.49 1.86 -11.68
CA MET A 233 1.61 2.78 -12.42
C MET A 233 2.05 2.94 -13.88
N LEU A 234 3.35 2.89 -14.16
CA LEU A 234 3.93 3.28 -15.45
C LEU A 234 4.19 2.09 -16.39
N ALA A 235 4.50 0.90 -15.88
CA ALA A 235 4.99 -0.20 -16.72
C ALA A 235 3.84 -0.95 -17.41
N PRO A 236 3.64 -0.81 -18.75
CA PRO A 236 2.52 -1.46 -19.47
C PRO A 236 2.51 -2.98 -19.37
N GLN A 237 3.70 -3.59 -19.29
CA GLN A 237 3.90 -5.04 -19.21
C GLN A 237 3.61 -5.64 -17.82
N SER A 238 3.46 -4.81 -16.79
CA SER A 238 3.14 -5.29 -15.44
C SER A 238 1.72 -5.86 -15.39
N LEU A 239 1.53 -7.03 -14.77
CA LEU A 239 0.18 -7.54 -14.48
C LEU A 239 -0.41 -6.92 -13.20
N ILE A 240 0.34 -6.04 -12.55
CA ILE A 240 -0.09 -5.30 -11.36
C ILE A 240 -0.12 -3.82 -11.72
N TYR A 241 -1.29 -3.20 -11.56
CA TYR A 241 -1.48 -1.76 -11.66
C TYR A 241 -1.86 -1.19 -10.30
N VAL A 242 -1.15 -0.16 -9.84
CA VAL A 242 -1.44 0.48 -8.55
C VAL A 242 -1.88 1.91 -8.77
N GLN A 243 -3.13 2.21 -8.43
CA GLN A 243 -3.61 3.59 -8.29
C GLN A 243 -3.46 4.02 -6.84
N THR A 244 -2.61 5.02 -6.60
CA THR A 244 -2.47 5.60 -5.26
C THR A 244 -3.54 6.67 -5.01
N PHE A 245 -4.15 6.63 -3.84
CA PHE A 245 -5.03 7.66 -3.29
C PHE A 245 -4.52 8.06 -1.90
N LEU A 246 -4.23 9.35 -1.73
CA LEU A 246 -3.74 9.92 -0.47
C LEU A 246 -4.87 10.71 0.18
N SER A 247 -5.19 10.39 1.44
CA SER A 247 -6.09 11.19 2.25
C SER A 247 -5.45 11.59 3.56
N GLY A 248 -5.79 12.79 4.03
CA GLY A 248 -5.23 13.31 5.27
C GLY A 248 -5.46 14.80 5.41
N THR A 249 -4.83 15.38 6.42
CA THR A 249 -4.74 16.84 6.53
C THR A 249 -3.61 17.29 5.62
N ALA A 250 -3.89 18.13 4.63
CA ALA A 250 -2.82 18.66 3.79
C ALA A 250 -2.00 19.65 4.62
N PRO A 251 -0.68 19.46 4.80
CA PRO A 251 0.17 20.58 5.20
C PRO A 251 0.05 21.66 4.12
N GLN A 252 0.04 22.93 4.49
CA GLN A 252 -0.09 24.05 3.52
C GLN A 252 0.93 23.96 2.36
N VAL A 253 2.06 23.27 2.57
CA VAL A 253 3.15 23.04 1.61
C VAL A 253 2.73 22.22 0.38
N VAL A 254 1.76 21.31 0.50
CA VAL A 254 1.24 20.52 -0.64
C VAL A 254 0.24 21.35 -1.47
N ILE A 255 -0.44 22.31 -0.85
CA ILE A 255 -1.39 23.22 -1.51
C ILE A 255 -0.64 24.33 -2.27
N SER A 256 0.53 24.74 -1.80
CA SER A 256 1.32 25.84 -2.39
C SER A 256 2.20 25.46 -3.58
N ASN A 257 2.30 24.18 -3.95
CA ASN A 257 3.09 23.70 -5.10
C ASN A 257 2.23 23.37 -6.34
N LYS A 258 1.07 24.01 -6.50
CA LYS A 258 0.35 24.03 -7.78
C LYS A 258 0.91 25.08 -8.72
#